data_AF-A0A2V6WWX1-F1
#
_entry.id   AF-A0A2V6WWX1-F1
#
_cell.length_a   1.000
_cell.length_b   1.000
_cell.length_c   1.000
_cell.angle_alpha   90.00
_cell.angle_beta   90.00
_cell.angle_gamma   90.00
#
_symmetry.space_group_name_H-M   'P 1'
#
loop_
_entity.id
_entity.type
_entity.pdbx_description
1 polymer ?
#
loop_
_entity_poly.entity_id
_entity_poly.type
_entity_poly.pdbx_seq_one_letter_code
_entity_poly.pdbx_strand_id
1 'polypeptide(L)'
;RWYLKTIALQLVAETFAVSLFKMMSESARDPVLGTVCKRILQDESRHMGFGMLSLPKVVSEASEAERRELEDYTCFALEKTLLGFFPLEAYQDAGFSPAQIDEAKRYRRETAASNDYAPFRKYFKRDLHGSMVANLARLGLLTDRVRPRLEKLGVTLPAS
;
A
#
# COMPACT_ATOMS: atom_id res chain seq x y z
N ARG A 1 -9.72 17.44 3.87
CA ARG A 1 -9.32 18.16 2.63
C ARG A 1 -9.18 17.17 1.48
N TRP A 2 -9.51 17.53 0.24
CA TRP A 2 -9.59 16.58 -0.89
C TRP A 2 -8.22 15.91 -1.19
N TYR A 3 -7.15 16.69 -1.14
CA TYR A 3 -5.80 16.25 -1.48
C TYR A 3 -5.23 15.23 -0.48
N LEU A 4 -5.70 15.18 0.78
CA LEU A 4 -5.32 14.15 1.76
C LEU A 4 -5.85 12.78 1.33
N LYS A 5 -7.12 12.73 0.94
CA LYS A 5 -7.75 11.52 0.41
C LYS A 5 -7.05 11.11 -0.89
N THR A 6 -6.74 12.07 -1.77
CA THR A 6 -6.02 11.80 -3.02
C THR A 6 -4.62 11.27 -2.74
N ILE A 7 -3.78 11.91 -1.94
CA ILE A 7 -2.41 11.43 -1.67
C ILE A 7 -2.39 10.03 -1.06
N ALA A 8 -3.21 9.76 -0.05
CA ALA A 8 -3.25 8.45 0.59
C ALA A 8 -3.80 7.35 -0.34
N LEU A 9 -4.85 7.65 -1.12
CA LEU A 9 -5.44 6.70 -2.06
C LEU A 9 -4.52 6.46 -3.26
N GLN A 10 -4.05 7.53 -3.91
CA GLN A 10 -3.21 7.49 -5.11
C GLN A 10 -1.87 6.83 -4.83
N LEU A 11 -1.24 7.15 -3.70
CA LEU A 11 0.11 6.65 -3.45
C LEU A 11 0.11 5.20 -2.94
N VAL A 12 -0.86 4.84 -2.10
CA VAL A 12 -0.84 3.55 -1.41
C VAL A 12 -1.71 2.52 -2.13
N ALA A 13 -2.97 2.85 -2.42
CA ALA A 13 -3.88 1.89 -3.05
C ALA A 13 -3.51 1.61 -4.50
N GLU A 14 -3.09 2.62 -5.27
CA GLU A 14 -2.73 2.41 -6.68
C GLU A 14 -1.37 1.75 -6.83
N THR A 15 -0.38 2.11 -6.01
CA THR A 15 0.89 1.37 -5.99
C THR A 15 0.67 -0.10 -5.63
N PHE A 16 -0.25 -0.37 -4.70
CA PHE A 16 -0.67 -1.73 -4.37
C PHE A 16 -1.35 -2.42 -5.56
N ALA A 17 -2.33 -1.77 -6.20
CA ALA A 17 -3.04 -2.30 -7.35
C ALA A 17 -2.08 -2.60 -8.51
N VAL A 18 -1.22 -1.65 -8.88
CA VAL A 18 -0.20 -1.84 -9.94
C VAL A 18 0.67 -3.04 -9.64
N SER A 19 1.20 -3.15 -8.41
CA SER A 19 2.07 -4.26 -8.03
C SER A 19 1.31 -5.60 -8.09
N LEU A 20 0.03 -5.61 -7.70
CA LEU A 20 -0.79 -6.82 -7.64
C LEU A 20 -1.17 -7.29 -9.03
N PHE A 21 -1.74 -6.41 -9.85
CA PHE A 21 -2.17 -6.74 -11.21
C PHE A 21 -0.98 -7.03 -12.13
N LYS A 22 0.19 -6.41 -11.90
CA LYS A 22 1.42 -6.76 -12.62
C LYS A 22 1.82 -8.19 -12.33
N MET A 23 1.94 -8.54 -11.06
CA MET A 23 2.26 -9.89 -10.63
C MET A 23 1.24 -10.92 -11.16
N MET A 24 -0.06 -10.64 -11.03
CA MET A 24 -1.11 -11.53 -11.55
C MET A 24 -1.01 -11.68 -13.07
N SER A 25 -0.80 -10.58 -13.80
CA SER A 25 -0.63 -10.61 -15.25
C SER A 25 0.58 -11.43 -15.69
N GLU A 26 1.70 -11.36 -14.96
CA GLU A 26 2.93 -12.07 -15.30
C GLU A 26 2.85 -13.57 -14.96
N SER A 27 2.04 -13.94 -13.97
CA SER A 27 1.84 -15.33 -13.56
C SER A 27 0.63 -16.03 -14.18
N ALA A 28 -0.25 -15.29 -14.86
CA ALA A 28 -1.53 -15.81 -15.33
C ALA A 28 -1.31 -16.94 -16.34
N ARG A 29 -1.81 -18.13 -16.00
CA ARG A 29 -1.87 -19.27 -16.94
C ARG A 29 -3.07 -19.16 -17.88
N ASP A 30 -4.14 -18.51 -17.41
CA ASP A 30 -5.32 -18.22 -18.21
C ASP A 30 -5.11 -16.93 -19.03
N PRO A 31 -5.28 -16.98 -20.36
CA PRO A 31 -5.03 -15.83 -21.24
C PRO A 31 -6.05 -14.68 -21.06
N VAL A 32 -7.28 -14.99 -20.65
CA VAL A 32 -8.31 -13.98 -20.37
C VAL A 32 -7.94 -13.24 -19.09
N LEU A 33 -7.58 -13.95 -18.02
CA LEU A 33 -7.14 -13.34 -16.77
C LEU A 33 -5.93 -12.42 -17.01
N GLY A 34 -4.92 -12.88 -17.76
CA GLY A 34 -3.76 -12.06 -18.11
C GLY A 34 -4.16 -10.80 -18.89
N THR A 35 -5.10 -10.91 -19.83
CA THR A 35 -5.59 -9.76 -20.61
C THR A 35 -6.35 -8.76 -19.75
N VAL A 36 -7.21 -9.23 -18.84
CA VAL A 36 -7.95 -8.37 -17.90
C VAL A 36 -6.97 -7.63 -16.98
N CYS A 37 -5.99 -8.33 -16.41
CA CYS A 37 -4.97 -7.70 -15.56
C CYS A 37 -4.18 -6.61 -16.31
N LYS A 38 -3.81 -6.85 -17.59
CA LYS A 38 -3.13 -5.83 -18.42
C LYS A 38 -4.00 -4.60 -18.66
N ARG A 39 -5.30 -4.77 -18.88
CA ARG A 39 -6.23 -3.64 -19.05
C ARG A 39 -6.36 -2.82 -17.76
N ILE A 40 -6.48 -3.48 -16.61
CA ILE A 40 -6.50 -2.79 -15.32
C ILE A 40 -5.20 -2.01 -15.10
N LEU A 41 -4.03 -2.62 -15.39
CA LEU A 41 -2.75 -1.92 -15.30
C LEU A 41 -2.65 -0.66 -16.17
N GLN A 42 -3.27 -0.66 -17.35
CA GLN A 42 -3.32 0.53 -18.19
C GLN A 42 -4.08 1.66 -17.50
N ASP A 43 -5.19 1.37 -16.83
CA ASP A 43 -5.95 2.37 -16.09
C ASP A 43 -5.19 2.85 -14.85
N GLU A 44 -4.62 1.95 -14.06
CA GLU A 44 -3.82 2.33 -12.89
C GLU A 44 -2.57 3.15 -13.26
N SER A 45 -1.98 2.90 -14.44
CA SER A 45 -0.87 3.73 -14.93
C SER A 45 -1.30 5.17 -15.22
N ARG A 46 -2.55 5.39 -15.67
CA ARG A 46 -3.11 6.73 -15.90
C ARG A 46 -3.43 7.41 -14.57
N HIS A 47 -4.00 6.67 -13.61
CA HIS A 47 -4.25 7.19 -12.28
C HIS A 47 -2.95 7.61 -11.57
N MET A 48 -1.92 6.77 -11.64
CA MET A 48 -0.59 7.10 -11.12
C MET A 48 0.01 8.31 -11.82
N GLY A 49 -0.13 8.39 -13.16
CA GLY A 49 0.30 9.54 -13.95
C GLY A 49 -0.36 10.84 -13.50
N PHE A 50 -1.68 10.83 -13.31
CA PHE A 50 -2.42 11.98 -12.79
C PHE A 50 -1.92 12.41 -11.40
N GLY A 51 -1.70 11.44 -10.50
CA GLY A 51 -1.12 11.69 -9.18
C GLY A 51 0.26 12.35 -9.26
N MET A 52 1.15 11.81 -10.09
CA MET A 52 2.52 12.31 -10.24
C MET A 52 2.61 13.68 -10.91
N LEU A 53 1.61 14.08 -11.71
CA LEU A 53 1.54 15.42 -12.30
C LEU A 53 0.95 16.46 -11.35
N SER A 54 0.04 16.03 -10.45
CA SER A 54 -0.75 16.95 -9.65
C SER A 54 -0.21 17.14 -8.22
N LEU A 55 0.33 16.08 -7.62
CA LEU A 55 0.66 16.05 -6.19
C LEU A 55 2.01 16.69 -5.81
N PRO A 56 3.10 16.60 -6.60
CA PRO A 56 4.37 17.18 -6.18
C PRO A 56 4.28 18.67 -5.86
N LYS A 57 3.56 19.44 -6.69
CA LYS A 57 3.33 20.87 -6.46
C LYS A 57 2.57 21.11 -5.15
N VAL A 58 1.48 20.37 -4.93
CA VAL A 58 0.68 20.46 -3.70
C VAL A 58 1.50 20.15 -2.45
N VAL A 59 2.37 19.12 -2.50
CA VAL A 59 3.25 18.79 -1.37
C VAL A 59 4.31 19.88 -1.16
N SER A 60 4.86 20.44 -2.24
CA SER A 60 5.90 21.48 -2.15
C SER A 60 5.40 22.83 -1.64
N GLU A 61 4.14 23.16 -1.94
CA GLU A 61 3.49 24.43 -1.55
C GLU A 61 2.72 24.32 -0.23
N ALA A 62 2.70 23.14 0.39
CA ALA A 62 2.03 22.92 1.67
C ALA A 62 2.71 23.71 2.79
N SER A 63 1.91 24.36 3.64
CA SER A 63 2.38 24.91 4.90
C SER A 63 2.94 23.81 5.81
N GLU A 64 3.70 24.19 6.85
CA GLU A 64 4.27 23.22 7.78
C GLU A 64 3.19 22.32 8.43
N ALA A 65 2.07 22.92 8.83
CA ALA A 65 0.96 22.18 9.43
C ALA A 65 0.33 21.18 8.44
N GLU A 66 0.13 21.60 7.19
CA GLU A 66 -0.40 20.72 6.14
C GLU A 66 0.58 19.60 5.79
N ARG A 67 1.88 19.90 5.73
CA ARG A 67 2.90 18.90 5.46
C ARG A 67 2.97 17.84 6.55
N ARG A 68 2.85 18.25 7.82
CA ARG A 68 2.78 17.31 8.94
C ARG A 68 1.55 16.40 8.84
N GLU A 69 0.40 16.96 8.48
CA GLU A 69 -0.84 16.20 8.27
C GLU A 69 -0.68 15.19 7.12
N LEU A 70 -0.07 15.60 6.01
CA LEU A 70 0.23 14.71 4.87
C LEU A 70 1.11 13.53 5.27
N GLU A 71 2.17 13.76 6.03
CA GLU A 71 3.08 12.72 6.51
C GLU A 71 2.38 11.74 7.46
N ASP A 72 1.57 12.25 8.39
CA ASP A 72 0.84 11.42 9.35
C ASP A 72 -0.17 10.51 8.65
N TYR A 73 -0.94 11.05 7.70
CA TYR A 73 -1.88 10.27 6.89
C TYR A 73 -1.19 9.28 5.96
N THR A 74 -0.06 9.66 5.36
CA THR A 74 0.75 8.76 4.53
C THR A 74 1.18 7.56 5.34
N CYS A 75 1.73 7.76 6.53
CA CYS A 75 2.15 6.67 7.39
C CYS A 75 0.96 5.80 7.83
N PHE A 76 -0.16 6.41 8.21
CA PHE A 76 -1.38 5.67 8.55
C PHE A 76 -1.83 4.75 7.41
N ALA A 77 -1.92 5.26 6.19
CA ALA A 77 -2.36 4.48 5.03
C ALA A 77 -1.40 3.33 4.72
N LEU A 78 -0.09 3.59 4.79
CA LEU A 78 0.96 2.60 4.59
C LEU A 78 0.93 1.50 5.65
N GLU A 79 0.80 1.85 6.91
CA GLU A 79 0.67 0.89 8.02
C GLU A 79 -0.54 -0.02 7.82
N LYS A 80 -1.70 0.55 7.48
CA LYS A 80 -2.92 -0.24 7.22
C LYS A 80 -2.79 -1.17 6.02
N THR A 81 -2.09 -0.73 4.98
CA THR A 81 -1.91 -1.51 3.75
C THR A 81 -0.91 -2.64 3.94
N LEU A 82 0.22 -2.37 4.60
CA LEU A 82 1.29 -3.35 4.79
C LEU A 82 1.00 -4.37 5.90
N LEU A 83 0.33 -3.95 6.99
CA LEU A 83 -0.07 -4.86 8.08
C LEU A 83 -1.38 -5.60 7.77
N GLY A 84 -2.12 -5.11 6.77
CA GLY A 84 -3.43 -5.62 6.41
C GLY A 84 -4.55 -5.10 7.30
N PHE A 85 -5.75 -5.04 6.73
CA PHE A 85 -6.97 -4.69 7.44
C PHE A 85 -7.61 -5.94 8.07
N PHE A 86 -8.02 -5.82 9.34
CA PHE A 86 -8.86 -6.82 10.00
C PHE A 86 -10.26 -6.21 10.18
N PRO A 87 -11.31 -6.76 9.54
CA PRO A 87 -12.65 -6.18 9.55
C PRO A 87 -13.35 -6.48 10.89
N LEU A 88 -12.88 -5.84 11.96
CA LEU A 88 -13.30 -6.12 13.34
C LEU A 88 -14.83 -6.10 13.51
N GLU A 89 -15.47 -5.05 12.99
CA GLU A 89 -16.92 -4.84 13.09
C GLU A 89 -17.71 -5.99 12.49
N ALA A 90 -17.31 -6.49 11.31
CA ALA A 90 -17.98 -7.62 10.67
C ALA A 90 -17.95 -8.90 11.53
N TYR A 91 -16.86 -9.14 12.26
CA TYR A 91 -16.78 -10.28 13.19
C TYR A 91 -17.64 -10.06 14.43
N GLN A 92 -17.70 -8.81 14.93
CA GLN A 92 -18.56 -8.45 16.07
C GLN A 92 -20.04 -8.58 15.71
N ASP A 93 -20.45 -8.10 14.54
CA ASP A 93 -21.81 -8.21 14.00
C ASP A 93 -22.22 -9.67 13.77
N ALA A 94 -21.26 -10.53 13.39
CA ALA A 94 -21.43 -11.97 13.28
C ALA A 94 -21.52 -12.69 14.65
N GLY A 95 -21.41 -11.97 15.77
CA GLY A 95 -21.56 -12.51 17.12
C GLY A 95 -20.30 -13.14 17.71
N PHE A 96 -19.11 -12.86 17.16
CA PHE A 96 -17.87 -13.42 17.70
C PHE A 96 -17.49 -12.75 19.03
N SER A 97 -17.13 -13.57 20.01
CA SER A 97 -16.55 -13.08 21.26
C SER A 97 -15.14 -12.51 21.05
N PRO A 98 -14.64 -11.64 21.96
CA PRO A 98 -13.28 -11.13 21.89
C PRO A 98 -12.20 -12.22 21.77
N ALA A 99 -12.38 -13.35 22.46
CA ALA A 99 -11.46 -14.48 22.41
C ALA A 99 -11.41 -15.11 21.00
N GLN A 100 -12.56 -15.33 20.37
CA GLN A 100 -12.65 -15.88 19.01
C GLN A 100 -12.07 -14.92 17.96
N ILE A 101 -12.25 -13.62 18.14
CA ILE A 101 -11.64 -12.59 17.29
C ILE A 101 -10.11 -12.65 17.39
N ASP A 102 -9.57 -12.76 18.60
CA ASP A 102 -8.12 -12.82 18.81
C ASP A 102 -7.52 -14.13 18.30
N GLU A 103 -8.25 -15.24 18.39
CA GLU A 103 -7.91 -16.49 17.73
C GLU A 103 -7.88 -16.33 16.20
N ALA A 104 -8.90 -15.74 15.58
CA ALA A 104 -8.92 -15.50 14.14
C ALA A 104 -7.75 -14.61 13.67
N LYS A 105 -7.40 -13.56 14.44
CA LYS A 105 -6.21 -12.74 14.17
C LYS A 105 -4.92 -13.55 14.26
N ARG A 106 -4.80 -14.42 15.26
CA ARG A 106 -3.62 -15.27 15.48
C ARG A 106 -3.47 -16.27 14.33
N TYR A 107 -4.54 -16.99 14.00
CA TYR A 107 -4.58 -17.93 12.88
C TYR A 107 -4.17 -17.28 11.56
N ARG A 108 -4.67 -16.08 11.26
CA ARG A 108 -4.28 -15.32 10.06
C ARG A 108 -2.79 -15.00 10.02
N ARG A 109 -2.19 -14.60 11.17
CA ARG A 109 -0.76 -14.30 11.26
C ARG A 109 0.08 -15.56 11.07
N GLU A 110 -0.27 -16.64 11.74
CA GLU A 110 0.44 -17.92 11.66
C GLU A 110 0.36 -18.51 10.24
N THR A 111 -0.82 -18.51 9.64
CA THR A 111 -1.02 -18.95 8.24
C THR A 111 -0.24 -18.08 7.26
N ALA A 112 -0.16 -16.76 7.50
CA ALA A 112 0.63 -15.89 6.65
C ALA A 112 2.14 -16.18 6.74
N ALA A 113 2.61 -16.68 7.89
CA ALA A 113 4.00 -17.05 8.12
C ALA A 113 4.35 -18.47 7.63
N SER A 114 3.38 -19.39 7.63
CA SER A 114 3.61 -20.83 7.35
C SER A 114 3.44 -21.26 5.89
N ASN A 115 2.79 -20.46 5.03
CA ASN A 115 2.33 -20.94 3.73
C ASN A 115 3.33 -20.69 2.56
N ASP A 116 3.57 -21.72 1.74
CA ASP A 116 4.52 -21.84 0.61
C ASP A 116 4.28 -20.90 -0.60
N TYR A 117 3.29 -19.99 -0.52
CA TYR A 117 3.18 -18.83 -1.41
C TYR A 117 4.24 -17.76 -1.11
N ALA A 118 5.21 -18.07 -0.24
CA ALA A 118 6.33 -17.23 0.14
C ALA A 118 7.07 -16.60 -1.05
N PRO A 119 7.33 -17.28 -2.19
CA PRO A 119 8.00 -16.63 -3.32
C PRO A 119 7.13 -15.53 -3.92
N PHE A 120 5.86 -15.84 -4.18
CA PHE A 120 4.91 -14.91 -4.81
C PHE A 120 4.67 -13.68 -3.93
N ARG A 121 4.45 -13.90 -2.63
CA ARG A 121 4.33 -12.81 -1.65
C ARG A 121 5.63 -12.05 -1.48
N LYS A 122 6.80 -12.70 -1.56
CA LYS A 122 8.11 -12.05 -1.46
C LYS A 122 8.39 -11.15 -2.67
N TYR A 123 8.13 -11.62 -3.89
CA TYR A 123 8.27 -10.83 -5.10
C TYR A 123 7.28 -9.66 -5.13
N PHE A 124 6.00 -9.93 -4.82
CA PHE A 124 5.00 -8.88 -4.65
C PHE A 124 5.42 -7.83 -3.63
N LYS A 125 5.83 -8.26 -2.43
CA LYS A 125 6.23 -7.36 -1.35
C LYS A 125 7.45 -6.53 -1.76
N ARG A 126 8.44 -7.14 -2.42
CA ARG A 126 9.61 -6.42 -2.93
C ARG A 126 9.21 -5.35 -3.94
N ASP A 127 8.40 -5.70 -4.93
CA ASP A 127 8.02 -4.79 -6.02
C ASP A 127 7.10 -3.67 -5.50
N LEU A 128 6.18 -4.00 -4.58
CA LEU A 128 5.36 -3.04 -3.86
C LEU A 128 6.22 -2.06 -3.07
N HIS A 129 7.15 -2.55 -2.25
CA HIS A 129 8.03 -1.72 -1.45
C HIS A 129 8.87 -0.78 -2.32
N GLY A 130 9.49 -1.31 -3.38
CA GLY A 130 10.31 -0.51 -4.29
C GLY A 130 9.51 0.60 -4.97
N SER A 131 8.35 0.27 -5.54
CA SER A 131 7.48 1.23 -6.22
C SER A 131 6.97 2.30 -5.26
N MET A 132 6.57 1.90 -4.05
CA MET A 132 6.08 2.78 -3.00
C MET A 132 7.15 3.77 -2.54
N VAL A 133 8.37 3.30 -2.27
CA VAL A 133 9.48 4.15 -1.85
C VAL A 133 9.85 5.14 -2.95
N ALA A 134 9.91 4.69 -4.21
CA ALA A 134 10.17 5.57 -5.35
C ALA A 134 9.09 6.66 -5.52
N ASN A 135 7.82 6.28 -5.37
CA ASN A 135 6.70 7.22 -5.46
C ASN A 135 6.70 8.25 -4.32
N LEU A 136 6.95 7.81 -3.07
CA LEU A 136 7.11 8.70 -1.92
C LEU A 136 8.25 9.70 -2.10
N ALA A 137 9.39 9.23 -2.62
CA ALA A 137 10.54 10.09 -2.89
C ALA A 137 10.21 11.15 -3.95
N ARG A 138 9.58 10.75 -5.05
CA ARG A 138 9.15 11.67 -6.13
C ARG A 138 8.13 12.71 -5.65
N LEU A 139 7.27 12.36 -4.70
CA LEU A 139 6.32 13.30 -4.11
C LEU A 139 6.92 14.21 -3.03
N GLY A 140 8.16 13.97 -2.57
CA GLY A 140 8.74 14.71 -1.44
C GLY A 140 8.18 14.31 -0.06
N LEU A 141 7.60 13.12 0.04
CA LEU A 141 7.01 12.55 1.26
C LEU A 141 7.89 11.49 1.93
N LEU A 142 9.03 11.12 1.32
CA LEU A 142 10.05 10.28 1.99
C LEU A 142 10.93 11.12 2.93
N THR A 143 10.30 11.76 3.92
CA THR A 143 10.95 12.70 4.85
C THR A 143 11.53 11.98 6.08
N ASP A 144 12.30 12.71 6.88
CA ASP A 144 12.87 12.21 8.14
C ASP A 144 11.79 11.75 9.15
N ARG A 145 10.55 12.24 9.03
CA ARG A 145 9.41 11.77 9.84
C ARG A 145 8.83 10.45 9.34
N VAL A 146 8.84 10.23 8.02
CA VAL A 146 8.21 9.07 7.37
C VAL A 146 9.17 7.87 7.31
N ARG A 147 10.45 8.11 7.01
CA ARG A 147 11.49 7.06 6.86
C ARG A 147 11.51 6.07 8.05
N PRO A 148 11.59 6.51 9.32
CA PRO A 148 11.68 5.58 10.46
C PRO A 148 10.42 4.73 10.64
N ARG A 149 9.25 5.22 10.22
CA ARG A 149 7.99 4.46 10.29
C ARG A 149 7.96 3.36 9.24
N LEU A 150 8.46 3.63 8.03
CA LEU A 150 8.58 2.63 6.98
C LEU A 150 9.58 1.53 7.33
N GLU A 151 10.73 1.89 7.91
CA GLU A 151 11.74 0.92 8.35
C GLU A 151 11.18 -0.03 9.42
N LYS A 152 10.39 0.48 10.38
CA LYS A 152 9.69 -0.33 11.38
C LYS A 152 8.71 -1.35 10.76
N LEU A 153 8.21 -1.09 9.56
CA LEU A 153 7.35 -2.01 8.80
C LEU A 153 8.15 -3.01 7.95
N GLY A 154 9.48 -2.99 8.02
CA GLY A 154 10.37 -3.86 7.26
C GLY A 154 10.54 -3.44 5.81
N VAL A 155 10.39 -2.15 5.51
CA VAL A 155 10.67 -1.56 4.19
C VAL A 155 12.13 -1.13 4.14
N THR A 156 12.88 -1.60 3.14
CA THR A 156 14.26 -1.15 2.90
C THR A 156 14.25 0.17 2.14
N LEU A 157 14.98 1.16 2.65
CA LEU A 157 15.04 2.50 2.08
C LEU A 157 16.43 2.78 1.47
N PRO A 158 16.52 3.60 0.40
CA PRO A 158 17.80 4.08 -0.11
C PRO A 158 18.49 4.99 0.93
N ALA A 159 19.82 5.03 0.89
CA ALA A 159 20.60 6.00 1.67
C ALA A 159 20.15 7.43 1.35
N SER A 160 20.15 8.28 2.38
CA SER A 160 19.73 9.68 2.33
C SER A 160 20.59 10.52 1.41
#